data_AF-A0A376VZN6-F1
#
_entry.id   AF-A0A376VZN6-F1
#
_cell.length_a   1.000
_cell.length_b   1.000
_cell.length_c   1.000
_cell.angle_alpha   90.00
_cell.angle_beta   90.00
_cell.angle_gamma   90.00
#
_symmetry.space_group_name_H-M   'P 1'
#
loop_
_entity.id
_entity.type
_entity.pdbx_description
1 polymer ?
#
loop_
_entity_poly.entity_id
_entity_poly.type
_entity_poly.pdbx_seq_one_letter_code
_entity_poly.pdbx_strand_id
1 'polypeptide(L)'
;MTANWPNYAATHDIGKLGIERYYEDVLHGQTGYEEVEVNNRGRVIRQLKEVPPQAGHDIYLTLDLKLQQYIETLLAGSRAAVVVTDPRTGGVLALVSTPSYDPNLFVDGISSKDYSALLNDPNTPLVNRATQGVYPPASTVKPYVAVSALSAGVITRNTTLFDPGWWQLPGSEKRYRDWKKWGHGRLNVTRSLEESADTFFYQVAYDMGIDRLSEWMGKFGYGHYTRYRPGGRTFRQHAYPRMETETL
;
A
#
# COMPACT_ATOMS: atom_id res chain seq x y z
N MET A 1 -2.96 7.33 19.16
CA MET A 1 -1.94 8.37 19.37
C MET A 1 -2.67 9.55 19.97
N THR A 2 -2.51 9.75 21.27
CA THR A 2 -3.00 10.96 21.94
C THR A 2 -1.96 12.03 21.64
N ALA A 3 -2.33 13.04 20.85
CA ALA A 3 -1.49 14.23 20.69
C ALA A 3 -1.11 14.71 22.09
N ASN A 4 0.18 14.91 22.32
CA ASN A 4 0.65 15.47 23.58
C ASN A 4 0.32 16.97 23.51
N TRP A 5 -0.96 17.31 23.78
CA TRP A 5 -1.52 18.65 23.68
C TRP A 5 -0.66 19.78 24.29
N PRO A 6 0.15 19.56 25.36
CA PRO A 6 1.07 20.59 25.84
C PRO A 6 2.11 21.05 24.81
N ASN A 7 2.57 20.16 23.92
CA ASN A 7 3.59 20.45 22.92
C ASN A 7 3.00 21.05 21.63
N TYR A 8 1.72 21.42 21.60
CA TYR A 8 1.07 22.03 20.44
C TYR A 8 0.47 23.40 20.79
N ALA A 9 0.81 23.97 21.95
CA ALA A 9 0.18 25.19 22.46
C ALA A 9 0.32 26.40 21.51
N ALA A 10 1.39 26.46 20.72
CA ALA A 10 1.64 27.49 19.72
C ALA A 10 1.67 26.95 18.28
N THR A 11 1.28 25.68 18.09
CA THR A 11 1.29 24.99 16.79
C THR A 11 -0.13 24.94 16.24
N HIS A 12 -0.33 25.47 15.05
CA HIS A 12 -1.66 25.61 14.43
C HIS A 12 -1.90 24.63 13.28
N ASP A 13 -0.83 23.97 12.81
CA ASP A 13 -0.84 23.03 11.69
C ASP A 13 -0.32 21.66 12.12
N ILE A 14 -0.74 20.62 11.40
CA ILE A 14 -0.37 19.23 11.72
C ILE A 14 -0.44 18.37 10.46
N GLY A 15 0.49 17.42 10.32
CA GLY A 15 0.49 16.44 9.23
C GLY A 15 -0.81 15.66 9.13
N LYS A 16 -1.50 15.73 7.99
CA LYS A 16 -2.84 15.12 7.80
C LYS A 16 -2.80 13.72 7.18
N LEU A 17 -1.79 13.42 6.36
CA LEU A 17 -1.62 12.15 5.67
C LEU A 17 -0.15 11.88 5.30
N GLY A 18 0.11 10.68 4.78
CA GLY A 18 1.43 10.32 4.24
C GLY A 18 2.55 10.37 5.29
N ILE A 19 3.71 10.83 4.83
CA ILE A 19 4.93 10.98 5.64
C ILE A 19 4.72 11.97 6.77
N GLU A 20 4.15 13.14 6.46
CA GLU A 20 3.91 14.23 7.42
C GLU A 20 3.15 13.73 8.64
N ARG A 21 2.01 13.06 8.45
CA ARG A 21 1.22 12.53 9.57
C ARG A 21 1.93 11.42 10.33
N TYR A 22 2.66 10.57 9.62
CA TYR A 22 3.25 9.39 10.22
C TYR A 22 4.52 9.73 11.03
N TYR A 23 5.28 10.74 10.59
CA TYR A 23 6.46 11.27 11.27
C TYR A 23 6.21 12.58 12.01
N GLU A 24 4.96 13.00 12.17
CA GLU A 24 4.56 14.23 12.85
C GLU A 24 5.32 14.45 14.16
N ASP A 25 5.38 13.43 15.03
CA ASP A 25 6.05 13.53 16.33
C ASP A 25 7.55 13.88 16.22
N VAL A 26 8.25 13.45 15.17
CA VAL A 26 9.68 13.76 14.96
C VAL A 26 9.88 15.03 14.13
N LEU A 27 8.95 15.35 13.24
CA LEU A 27 8.98 16.54 12.38
C LEU A 27 8.57 17.81 13.12
N HIS A 28 7.70 17.68 14.12
CA HIS A 28 7.19 18.80 14.90
C HIS A 28 8.26 19.43 15.81
N GLY A 29 9.09 18.59 16.44
CA GLY A 29 10.07 19.06 17.44
C GLY A 29 9.43 19.39 18.80
N GLN A 30 10.07 20.27 19.57
CA GLN A 30 9.66 20.63 20.92
C GLN A 30 9.39 22.13 21.05
N THR A 31 8.21 22.47 21.57
CA THR A 31 7.80 23.86 21.78
C THR A 31 8.59 24.50 22.92
N GLY A 32 9.13 25.69 22.66
CA GLY A 32 9.76 26.56 23.66
C GLY A 32 8.74 27.46 24.35
N TYR A 33 9.20 28.36 25.20
CA TYR A 33 8.33 29.37 25.81
C TYR A 33 9.11 30.62 26.20
N GLU A 34 8.40 31.73 26.34
CA GLU A 34 8.94 32.99 26.85
C GLU A 34 8.18 33.45 28.09
N GLU A 35 8.92 33.99 29.06
CA GLU A 35 8.34 34.71 30.20
C GLU A 35 8.37 36.20 29.86
N VAL A 36 7.19 36.81 29.71
CA VAL A 36 7.04 38.22 29.35
C VAL A 36 6.34 39.01 30.46
N GLU A 37 6.86 40.20 30.73
CA GLU A 37 6.24 41.17 31.62
C GLU A 37 5.15 41.93 30.85
N VAL A 38 3.97 42.06 31.47
CA VAL A 38 2.81 42.76 30.87
C VAL A 38 2.33 43.89 31.77
N ASN A 39 1.82 44.96 31.17
CA ASN A 39 1.22 46.06 31.93
C ASN A 39 -0.23 45.74 32.35
N ASN A 40 -0.86 46.66 33.10
CA ASN A 40 -2.26 46.53 33.55
C ASN A 40 -3.31 46.46 32.42
N ARG A 41 -2.94 46.73 31.16
CA ARG A 41 -3.78 46.57 29.98
C ARG A 41 -3.46 45.31 29.17
N GLY A 42 -2.59 44.43 29.67
CA GLY A 42 -2.21 43.18 29.02
C GLY A 42 -1.23 43.32 27.84
N ARG A 43 -0.56 44.47 27.70
CA ARG A 43 0.46 44.66 26.65
C ARG A 43 1.84 44.23 27.15
N VAL A 44 2.57 43.50 26.32
CA VAL A 44 3.96 43.09 26.56
C VAL A 44 4.85 44.34 26.66
N ILE A 45 5.64 44.43 27.73
CA ILE A 45 6.58 45.53 27.97
C ILE A 45 8.03 45.08 28.01
N ARG A 46 8.31 43.81 28.35
CA ARG A 46 9.68 43.27 28.43
C ARG A 46 9.67 41.74 28.39
N GLN A 47 10.67 41.14 27.74
CA GLN A 47 10.94 39.70 27.82
C GLN A 47 11.94 39.44 28.98
N LEU A 48 11.60 38.54 29.89
CA LEU A 48 12.38 38.21 31.08
C LEU A 48 13.26 36.98 30.88
N LYS A 49 12.72 35.97 30.19
CA LYS A 49 13.38 34.69 29.94
C LYS A 49 12.85 34.08 28.66
N GLU A 50 13.73 33.38 27.97
CA GLU A 50 13.39 32.58 26.80
C GLU A 50 13.94 31.17 26.98
N VAL A 51 13.10 30.18 26.73
CA VAL A 51 13.53 28.81 26.45
C VAL A 51 13.23 28.57 24.98
N PRO A 52 14.22 28.61 24.09
CA PRO A 52 13.98 28.51 22.65
C PRO A 52 13.41 27.14 22.29
N PRO A 53 12.57 27.05 21.25
CA PRO A 53 12.07 25.77 20.75
C PRO A 53 13.21 24.93 20.17
N GLN A 54 12.99 23.62 20.12
CA GLN A 54 13.87 22.70 19.38
C GLN A 54 13.18 22.32 18.08
N ALA A 55 13.82 22.60 16.95
CA ALA A 55 13.34 22.20 15.65
C ALA A 55 13.16 20.68 15.58
N GLY A 56 12.18 20.23 14.80
CA GLY A 56 12.04 18.83 14.45
C GLY A 56 13.24 18.31 13.69
N HIS A 57 13.29 16.99 13.54
CA HIS A 57 14.36 16.32 12.82
C HIS A 57 14.08 16.26 11.32
N ASP A 58 15.12 16.53 10.53
CA ASP A 58 15.12 16.19 9.12
C ASP A 58 14.99 14.68 8.93
N ILE A 59 14.23 14.29 7.92
CA ILE A 59 14.06 12.88 7.53
C ILE A 59 14.60 12.65 6.12
N TYR A 60 15.27 11.53 5.93
CA TYR A 60 15.78 11.09 4.64
C TYR A 60 14.93 9.92 4.15
N LEU A 61 14.29 10.09 3.01
CA LEU A 61 13.44 9.07 2.38
C LEU A 61 14.25 8.25 1.37
N THR A 62 13.78 7.04 1.10
CA THR A 62 14.33 6.17 0.04
C THR A 62 13.84 6.55 -1.36
N LEU A 63 12.92 7.52 -1.46
CA LEU A 63 12.29 7.92 -2.72
C LEU A 63 13.30 8.59 -3.65
N ASP A 64 13.26 8.18 -4.91
CA ASP A 64 13.90 8.90 -6.01
C ASP A 64 12.86 9.83 -6.64
N LEU A 65 13.05 11.14 -6.43
CA LEU A 65 12.11 12.15 -6.92
C LEU A 65 11.96 12.13 -8.45
N LYS A 66 13.05 11.89 -9.20
CA LYS A 66 13.01 11.90 -10.67
C LYS A 66 12.24 10.69 -11.18
N LEU A 67 12.45 9.52 -10.58
CA LEU A 67 11.68 8.31 -10.89
C LEU A 67 10.20 8.50 -10.58
N GLN A 68 9.88 9.10 -9.43
CA GLN A 68 8.50 9.34 -9.03
C GLN A 68 7.76 10.27 -10.01
N GLN A 69 8.37 11.39 -10.40
CA GLN A 69 7.82 12.33 -11.39
C GLN A 69 7.68 11.71 -12.78
N TYR A 70 8.66 10.89 -13.18
CA TYR A 70 8.60 10.15 -14.45
C TYR A 70 7.38 9.21 -14.48
N ILE A 71 7.15 8.45 -13.41
CA ILE A 71 6.01 7.53 -13.29
C ILE A 71 4.69 8.31 -13.28
N GLU A 72 4.60 9.43 -12.55
CA GLU A 72 3.40 10.27 -12.56
C GLU A 72 3.05 10.75 -13.97
N THR A 73 4.06 11.17 -14.74
CA THR A 73 3.90 11.59 -16.15
C THR A 73 3.42 10.44 -17.02
N LEU A 74 3.96 9.22 -16.84
CA LEU A 74 3.52 8.02 -17.59
C LEU A 74 2.07 7.64 -17.30
N LEU A 75 1.58 7.89 -16.09
CA LEU A 75 0.23 7.51 -15.65
C LEU A 75 -0.82 8.60 -15.86
N ALA A 76 -0.46 9.71 -16.52
CA ALA A 76 -1.35 10.83 -16.77
C ALA A 76 -2.68 10.36 -17.41
N GLY A 77 -3.81 10.81 -16.83
CA GLY A 77 -5.16 10.44 -17.29
C GLY A 77 -5.65 9.04 -16.87
N SER A 78 -4.83 8.24 -16.18
CA SER A 78 -5.20 6.91 -15.73
C SER A 78 -5.46 6.85 -14.23
N ARG A 79 -6.41 6.00 -13.80
CA ARG A 79 -6.59 5.61 -12.40
C ARG A 79 -5.65 4.44 -12.09
N ALA A 80 -4.48 4.71 -11.53
CA ALA A 80 -3.43 3.72 -11.40
C ALA A 80 -2.67 3.84 -10.07
N ALA A 81 -1.91 2.79 -9.76
CA ALA A 81 -0.98 2.73 -8.65
C ALA A 81 0.31 2.06 -9.09
N VAL A 82 1.45 2.59 -8.67
CA VAL A 82 2.76 1.99 -8.92
C VAL A 82 3.59 2.05 -7.64
N VAL A 83 4.18 0.91 -7.29
CA VAL A 83 5.15 0.80 -6.20
C VAL A 83 6.44 0.23 -6.79
N VAL A 84 7.53 0.98 -6.66
CA VAL A 84 8.87 0.53 -7.04
C VAL A 84 9.68 0.35 -5.78
N THR A 85 10.27 -0.83 -5.60
CA THR A 85 11.09 -1.16 -4.44
C THR A 85 12.46 -1.65 -4.86
N ASP A 86 13.46 -1.41 -4.02
CA ASP A 86 14.72 -2.14 -4.09
C ASP A 86 14.57 -3.43 -3.27
N PRO A 87 14.52 -4.63 -3.88
CA PRO A 87 14.31 -5.88 -3.16
C PRO A 87 15.48 -6.22 -2.21
N ARG A 88 16.66 -5.60 -2.37
CA ARG A 88 17.82 -5.83 -1.51
C ARG A 88 17.68 -5.14 -0.15
N THR A 89 16.99 -4.00 -0.12
CA THR A 89 16.85 -3.15 1.07
C THR A 89 15.41 -3.07 1.59
N GLY A 90 14.43 -3.38 0.74
CA GLY A 90 13.01 -3.12 1.00
C GLY A 90 12.63 -1.63 0.91
N GLY A 91 13.56 -0.75 0.50
CA GLY A 91 13.30 0.67 0.32
C GLY A 91 12.34 0.93 -0.83
N VAL A 92 11.42 1.89 -0.64
CA VAL A 92 10.50 2.32 -1.69
C VAL A 92 11.13 3.46 -2.46
N LEU A 93 11.40 3.23 -3.74
CA LEU A 93 12.01 4.18 -4.66
C LEU A 93 10.97 5.09 -5.29
N ALA A 94 9.74 4.60 -5.50
CA ALA A 94 8.60 5.39 -5.94
C ALA A 94 7.30 4.77 -5.43
N LEU A 95 6.35 5.62 -5.01
CA LEU A 95 4.99 5.23 -4.63
C LEU A 95 4.02 6.26 -5.20
N VAL A 96 3.43 5.90 -6.34
CA VAL A 96 2.59 6.81 -7.13
C VAL A 96 1.16 6.30 -7.14
N SER A 97 0.21 7.22 -7.00
CA SER A 97 -1.22 6.99 -7.13
C SER A 97 -1.81 8.09 -8.01
N THR A 98 -2.49 7.70 -9.08
CA THR A 98 -3.14 8.64 -10.01
C THR A 98 -4.65 8.39 -10.09
N PRO A 99 -5.48 9.43 -10.33
CA PRO A 99 -5.10 10.84 -10.38
C PRO A 99 -4.65 11.37 -9.01
N SER A 100 -3.76 12.37 -9.04
CA SER A 100 -3.24 13.07 -7.85
C SER A 100 -3.94 14.43 -7.69
N TYR A 101 -3.53 15.20 -6.69
CA TYR A 101 -3.96 16.58 -6.46
C TYR A 101 -2.78 17.40 -5.92
N ASP A 102 -2.89 18.73 -6.01
CA ASP A 102 -1.88 19.63 -5.45
C ASP A 102 -2.03 19.71 -3.91
N PRO A 103 -1.07 19.21 -3.12
CA PRO A 103 -1.14 19.29 -1.67
C PRO A 103 -1.05 20.72 -1.14
N ASN A 104 -0.49 21.67 -1.92
CA ASN A 104 -0.39 23.07 -1.49
C ASN A 104 -1.76 23.72 -1.27
N LEU A 105 -2.82 23.20 -1.90
CA LEU A 105 -4.19 23.65 -1.68
C LEU A 105 -4.63 23.53 -0.22
N PHE A 106 -4.02 22.64 0.57
CA PHE A 106 -4.41 22.39 1.96
C PHE A 106 -3.57 23.15 3.00
N VAL A 107 -2.43 23.74 2.61
CA VAL A 107 -1.47 24.35 3.54
C VAL A 107 -2.10 25.53 4.27
N ASP A 108 -2.66 26.49 3.54
CA ASP A 108 -3.29 27.69 4.12
C ASP A 108 -4.82 27.55 4.29
N GLY A 109 -5.35 26.33 4.15
CA GLY A 109 -6.77 26.06 4.15
C GLY A 109 -7.38 26.04 2.75
N ILE A 110 -7.80 24.85 2.31
CA ILE A 110 -8.43 24.63 1.02
C ILE A 110 -9.79 25.33 0.91
N SER A 111 -10.07 25.93 -0.25
CA SER A 111 -11.39 26.52 -0.50
C SER A 111 -12.48 25.43 -0.52
N SER A 112 -13.69 25.76 -0.06
CA SER A 112 -14.82 24.82 -0.11
C SER A 112 -15.12 24.35 -1.53
N LYS A 113 -14.85 25.19 -2.54
CA LYS A 113 -15.03 24.86 -3.96
C LYS A 113 -14.03 23.79 -4.40
N ASP A 114 -12.74 23.99 -4.15
CA ASP A 114 -11.69 23.07 -4.59
C ASP A 114 -11.77 21.74 -3.83
N TYR A 115 -12.07 21.79 -2.53
CA TYR A 115 -12.28 20.59 -1.74
C TYR A 115 -13.50 19.79 -2.22
N SER A 116 -14.61 20.48 -2.53
CA SER A 116 -15.79 19.84 -3.12
C SER A 116 -15.49 19.22 -4.49
N ALA A 117 -14.64 19.85 -5.30
CA ALA A 117 -14.21 19.28 -6.58
C ALA A 117 -13.41 17.98 -6.39
N LEU A 118 -12.49 17.93 -5.42
CA LEU A 118 -11.71 16.71 -5.11
C LEU A 118 -12.59 15.59 -4.54
N LEU A 119 -13.56 15.92 -3.69
CA LEU A 119 -14.49 14.94 -3.10
C LEU A 119 -15.46 14.35 -4.13
N ASN A 120 -15.94 15.17 -5.06
CA ASN A 120 -16.95 14.77 -6.04
C ASN A 120 -16.35 14.25 -7.36
N ASP A 121 -15.02 14.26 -7.51
CA ASP A 121 -14.37 13.66 -8.68
C ASP A 121 -14.58 12.14 -8.67
N PRO A 122 -15.26 11.57 -9.69
CA PRO A 122 -15.51 10.12 -9.76
C PRO A 122 -14.23 9.29 -9.88
N ASN A 123 -13.11 9.92 -10.25
CA ASN A 123 -11.80 9.29 -10.27
C ASN A 123 -11.10 9.28 -8.90
N THR A 124 -11.74 9.81 -7.85
CA THR A 124 -11.31 9.69 -6.45
C THR A 124 -9.81 9.99 -6.22
N PRO A 125 -9.34 11.21 -6.52
CA PRO A 125 -7.92 11.58 -6.39
C PRO A 125 -7.42 11.59 -4.94
N LEU A 126 -8.33 11.70 -3.95
CA LEU A 126 -7.98 11.64 -2.52
C LEU A 126 -7.58 10.23 -2.03
N VAL A 127 -7.83 9.18 -2.84
CA VAL A 127 -7.51 7.80 -2.48
C VAL A 127 -6.07 7.48 -2.88
N ASN A 128 -5.27 7.03 -1.91
CA ASN A 128 -3.95 6.45 -2.19
C ASN A 128 -4.13 4.99 -2.66
N ARG A 129 -4.21 4.78 -3.97
CA ARG A 129 -4.48 3.47 -4.58
C ARG A 129 -3.37 2.44 -4.33
N ALA A 130 -2.13 2.89 -4.16
CA ALA A 130 -1.01 2.00 -3.89
C ALA A 130 -1.11 1.28 -2.54
N THR A 131 -1.90 1.83 -1.61
CA THR A 131 -1.91 1.36 -0.21
C THR A 131 -3.32 1.17 0.37
N GLN A 132 -4.32 1.76 -0.28
CA GLN A 132 -5.74 1.65 0.06
C GLN A 132 -6.56 1.04 -1.08
N GLY A 133 -5.97 0.89 -2.26
CA GLY A 133 -6.60 0.21 -3.39
C GLY A 133 -6.72 -1.28 -3.12
N VAL A 134 -7.95 -1.76 -3.02
CA VAL A 134 -8.25 -3.18 -2.84
C VAL A 134 -8.69 -3.74 -4.19
N TYR A 135 -7.85 -4.59 -4.76
CA TYR A 135 -8.08 -5.25 -6.04
C TYR A 135 -7.89 -6.75 -5.88
N PRO A 136 -8.66 -7.59 -6.58
CA PRO A 136 -8.32 -8.99 -6.71
C PRO A 136 -6.91 -9.10 -7.32
N PRO A 137 -5.95 -9.77 -6.65
CA PRO A 137 -4.58 -9.84 -7.16
C PRO A 137 -4.48 -10.73 -8.41
N ALA A 138 -5.49 -11.57 -8.67
CA ALA A 138 -5.60 -12.43 -9.85
C ALA A 138 -4.30 -13.21 -10.11
N SER A 139 -3.95 -13.43 -11.39
CA SER A 139 -2.80 -14.25 -11.80
C SER A 139 -1.43 -13.80 -11.24
N THR A 140 -1.31 -12.59 -10.67
CA THR A 140 -0.07 -12.16 -10.00
C THR A 140 0.29 -13.00 -8.79
N VAL A 141 -0.67 -13.75 -8.21
CA VAL A 141 -0.39 -14.63 -7.05
C VAL A 141 0.24 -15.97 -7.43
N LYS A 142 0.13 -16.38 -8.69
CA LYS A 142 0.50 -17.73 -9.17
C LYS A 142 1.93 -18.14 -8.79
N PRO A 143 2.97 -17.28 -8.88
CA PRO A 143 4.31 -17.64 -8.41
C PRO A 143 4.36 -18.03 -6.93
N TYR A 144 3.67 -17.30 -6.06
CA TYR A 144 3.66 -17.59 -4.62
C TYR A 144 2.86 -18.84 -4.29
N VAL A 145 1.74 -19.07 -4.99
CA VAL A 145 0.94 -20.30 -4.88
C VAL A 145 1.75 -21.51 -5.33
N ALA A 146 2.51 -21.39 -6.43
CA ALA A 146 3.40 -22.44 -6.91
C ALA A 146 4.47 -22.80 -5.87
N VAL A 147 5.15 -21.80 -5.30
CA VAL A 147 6.13 -22.01 -4.22
C VAL A 147 5.49 -22.68 -3.01
N SER A 148 4.28 -22.24 -2.63
CA SER A 148 3.54 -22.81 -1.50
C SER A 148 3.19 -24.28 -1.72
N ALA A 149 2.68 -24.62 -2.92
CA ALA A 149 2.27 -25.97 -3.26
C ALA A 149 3.45 -26.94 -3.40
N LEU A 150 4.59 -26.46 -3.95
CA LEU A 150 5.85 -27.21 -3.97
C LEU A 150 6.36 -27.46 -2.54
N SER A 151 6.33 -26.44 -1.69
CA SER A 151 6.79 -26.54 -0.29
C SER A 151 5.90 -27.45 0.56
N ALA A 152 4.59 -27.45 0.29
CA ALA A 152 3.63 -28.34 0.94
C ALA A 152 3.65 -29.77 0.38
N GLY A 153 4.45 -30.05 -0.65
CA GLY A 153 4.54 -31.36 -1.30
C GLY A 153 3.28 -31.75 -2.09
N VAL A 154 2.36 -30.80 -2.34
CA VAL A 154 1.12 -31.02 -3.11
C VAL A 154 1.43 -31.22 -4.59
N ILE A 155 2.44 -30.50 -5.08
CA ILE A 155 2.99 -30.69 -6.42
C ILE A 155 4.50 -30.90 -6.35
N THR A 156 5.05 -31.45 -7.42
CA THR A 156 6.48 -31.49 -7.70
C THR A 156 6.76 -30.75 -9.00
N ARG A 157 8.03 -30.47 -9.30
CA ARG A 157 8.45 -29.92 -10.60
C ARG A 157 8.00 -30.78 -11.80
N ASN A 158 7.74 -32.06 -11.55
CA ASN A 158 7.38 -33.06 -12.56
C ASN A 158 5.87 -33.35 -12.59
N THR A 159 5.08 -32.78 -11.67
CA THR A 159 3.61 -32.91 -11.70
C THR A 159 3.11 -32.32 -13.02
N THR A 160 2.30 -33.10 -13.75
CA THR A 160 1.67 -32.62 -14.98
C THR A 160 0.19 -32.94 -15.00
N LEU A 161 -0.59 -32.08 -15.65
CA LEU A 161 -1.98 -32.33 -15.99
C LEU A 161 -2.26 -31.90 -17.43
N PHE A 162 -3.30 -32.48 -18.03
CA PHE A 162 -3.79 -32.04 -19.33
C PHE A 162 -4.91 -31.03 -19.12
N ASP A 163 -4.75 -29.85 -19.69
CA ASP A 163 -5.71 -28.77 -19.63
C ASP A 163 -6.51 -28.68 -20.95
N PRO A 164 -7.83 -28.96 -20.93
CA PRO A 164 -8.74 -28.81 -22.06
C PRO A 164 -9.36 -27.40 -22.20
N GLY A 165 -8.92 -26.42 -21.41
CA GLY A 165 -9.46 -25.06 -21.34
C GLY A 165 -10.44 -24.84 -20.19
N TRP A 166 -10.54 -25.81 -19.29
CA TRP A 166 -11.38 -25.77 -18.10
C TRP A 166 -10.99 -26.87 -17.11
N TRP A 167 -11.37 -26.67 -15.85
CA TRP A 167 -11.26 -27.63 -14.77
C TRP A 167 -12.63 -27.88 -14.14
N GLN A 168 -12.97 -29.13 -13.82
CA GLN A 168 -14.24 -29.49 -13.19
C GLN A 168 -14.00 -29.92 -11.75
N LEU A 169 -14.78 -29.36 -10.82
CA LEU A 169 -14.69 -29.71 -9.41
C LEU A 169 -15.10 -31.17 -9.19
N PRO A 170 -14.25 -32.02 -8.58
CA PRO A 170 -14.59 -33.42 -8.33
C PRO A 170 -15.88 -33.56 -7.53
N GLY A 171 -16.81 -34.40 -7.99
CA GLY A 171 -18.12 -34.59 -7.35
C GLY A 171 -19.14 -33.48 -7.65
N SER A 172 -18.86 -32.60 -8.61
CA SER A 172 -19.77 -31.53 -9.04
C SER A 172 -19.76 -31.36 -10.56
N GLU A 173 -20.85 -30.80 -11.10
CA GLU A 173 -20.93 -30.36 -12.50
C GLU A 173 -20.33 -28.96 -12.71
N LYS A 174 -19.89 -28.29 -11.64
CA LYS A 174 -19.33 -26.93 -11.74
C LYS A 174 -17.97 -26.94 -12.44
N ARG A 175 -17.87 -26.15 -13.52
CA ARG A 175 -16.64 -25.95 -14.29
C ARG A 175 -16.08 -24.54 -14.11
N TYR A 176 -14.77 -24.47 -13.99
CA TYR A 176 -13.96 -23.27 -13.94
C TYR A 176 -13.19 -23.18 -15.25
N ARG A 177 -13.30 -22.04 -15.95
CA ARG A 177 -12.73 -21.91 -17.30
C ARG A 177 -11.34 -21.31 -17.23
N ASP A 178 -10.46 -21.81 -18.07
CA ASP A 178 -9.19 -21.16 -18.35
C ASP A 178 -9.40 -19.96 -19.30
N TRP A 179 -8.54 -18.95 -19.21
CA TRP A 179 -8.54 -17.84 -20.16
C TRP A 179 -8.33 -18.32 -21.61
N LYS A 180 -7.62 -19.44 -21.81
CA LYS A 180 -7.41 -20.07 -23.10
C LYS A 180 -8.51 -21.09 -23.38
N LYS A 181 -9.41 -20.73 -24.31
CA LYS A 181 -10.64 -21.50 -24.64
C LYS A 181 -10.43 -23.00 -24.91
N TRP A 182 -9.31 -23.40 -25.50
CA TRP A 182 -8.99 -24.80 -25.85
C TRP A 182 -7.84 -25.37 -25.00
N GLY A 183 -7.49 -24.66 -23.94
CA GLY A 183 -6.46 -25.03 -23.01
C GLY A 183 -5.04 -24.92 -23.54
N HIS A 184 -4.12 -25.24 -22.64
CA HIS A 184 -2.68 -25.22 -22.86
C HIS A 184 -2.12 -26.61 -23.18
N GLY A 185 -2.95 -27.66 -23.18
CA GLY A 185 -2.52 -29.03 -23.36
C GLY A 185 -1.81 -29.54 -22.11
N ARG A 186 -0.67 -30.23 -22.25
CA ARG A 186 0.08 -30.73 -21.08
C ARG A 186 0.81 -29.59 -20.36
N LEU A 187 0.47 -29.36 -19.10
CA LEU A 187 1.02 -28.33 -18.24
C LEU A 187 1.84 -28.94 -17.11
N ASN A 188 2.98 -28.32 -16.80
CA ASN A 188 3.68 -28.44 -15.53
C ASN A 188 3.73 -27.05 -14.86
N VAL A 189 4.22 -26.97 -13.62
CA VAL A 189 4.25 -25.70 -12.89
C VAL A 189 5.00 -24.58 -13.62
N THR A 190 6.11 -24.90 -14.31
CA THR A 190 6.88 -23.92 -15.09
C THR A 190 6.05 -23.33 -16.22
N ARG A 191 5.49 -24.19 -17.08
CA ARG A 191 4.67 -23.77 -18.23
C ARG A 191 3.40 -23.07 -17.79
N SER A 192 2.82 -23.48 -16.67
CA SER A 192 1.65 -22.82 -16.08
C SER A 192 1.94 -21.41 -15.59
N LEU A 193 3.16 -21.13 -15.12
CA LEU A 193 3.58 -19.78 -14.79
C LEU A 193 3.86 -18.94 -16.05
N GLU A 194 4.55 -19.52 -17.04
CA GLU A 194 4.88 -18.86 -18.31
C GLU A 194 3.63 -18.44 -19.10
N GLU A 195 2.65 -19.34 -19.22
CA GLU A 195 1.42 -19.09 -19.97
C GLU A 195 0.27 -18.61 -19.07
N SER A 196 0.54 -18.35 -17.78
CA SER A 196 -0.46 -17.96 -16.80
C SER A 196 -1.71 -18.86 -16.84
N ALA A 197 -1.54 -20.17 -16.97
CA ALA A 197 -2.64 -21.12 -17.11
C ALA A 197 -3.44 -21.24 -15.81
N ASP A 198 -4.76 -21.10 -15.86
CA ASP A 198 -5.64 -21.13 -14.69
C ASP A 198 -5.93 -22.57 -14.25
N THR A 199 -6.17 -23.48 -15.22
CA THR A 199 -6.52 -24.89 -14.94
C THR A 199 -5.54 -25.58 -14.00
N PHE A 200 -4.24 -25.28 -14.12
CA PHE A 200 -3.25 -25.84 -13.23
C PHE A 200 -3.40 -25.35 -11.79
N PHE A 201 -3.67 -24.06 -11.60
CA PHE A 201 -3.83 -23.47 -10.27
C PHE A 201 -5.19 -23.79 -9.65
N TYR A 202 -6.23 -24.09 -10.44
CA TYR A 202 -7.47 -24.67 -9.92
C TYR A 202 -7.24 -26.02 -9.26
N GLN A 203 -6.51 -26.93 -9.93
CA GLN A 203 -6.14 -28.22 -9.35
C GLN A 203 -5.28 -28.05 -8.09
N VAL A 204 -4.28 -27.17 -8.14
CA VAL A 204 -3.42 -26.87 -6.97
C VAL A 204 -4.24 -26.33 -5.80
N ALA A 205 -5.19 -25.41 -6.04
CA ALA A 205 -6.06 -24.87 -5.00
C ALA A 205 -6.92 -25.96 -4.34
N TYR A 206 -7.49 -26.85 -5.17
CA TYR A 206 -8.27 -27.99 -4.71
C TYR A 206 -7.42 -28.93 -3.84
N ASP A 207 -6.24 -29.32 -4.31
CA ASP A 207 -5.36 -30.26 -3.61
C ASP A 207 -4.73 -29.65 -2.34
N MET A 208 -4.49 -28.33 -2.33
CA MET A 208 -4.05 -27.61 -1.13
C MET A 208 -5.16 -27.52 -0.09
N GLY A 209 -6.40 -27.25 -0.52
CA GLY A 209 -7.47 -26.85 0.37
C GLY A 209 -7.29 -25.42 0.91
N ILE A 210 -8.39 -24.78 1.31
CA ILE A 210 -8.39 -23.36 1.69
C ILE A 210 -7.56 -23.06 2.94
N ASP A 211 -7.52 -23.97 3.91
CA ASP A 211 -6.78 -23.75 5.16
C ASP A 211 -5.28 -23.59 4.90
N ARG A 212 -4.66 -24.54 4.19
CA ARG A 212 -3.24 -24.47 3.84
C ARG A 212 -2.96 -23.32 2.88
N LEU A 213 -3.81 -23.12 1.87
CA LEU A 213 -3.60 -22.05 0.90
C LEU A 213 -3.63 -20.67 1.58
N SER A 214 -4.63 -20.41 2.41
CA SER A 214 -4.75 -19.13 3.13
C SER A 214 -3.64 -18.93 4.16
N GLU A 215 -3.21 -19.98 4.86
CA GLU A 215 -2.07 -19.93 5.78
C GLU A 215 -0.77 -19.55 5.04
N TRP A 216 -0.47 -20.24 3.94
CA TRP A 216 0.71 -19.96 3.13
C TRP A 216 0.67 -18.55 2.56
N MET A 217 -0.48 -18.11 2.07
CA MET A 217 -0.60 -16.76 1.52
C MET A 217 -0.49 -15.67 2.58
N GLY A 218 -0.94 -15.96 3.81
CA GLY A 218 -0.67 -15.13 4.98
C GLY A 218 0.82 -14.95 5.26
N LYS A 219 1.64 -16.01 5.09
CA LYS A 219 3.12 -15.93 5.24
C LYS A 219 3.77 -15.02 4.19
N PHE A 220 3.20 -14.91 3.00
CA PHE A 220 3.61 -13.93 1.98
C PHE A 220 3.07 -12.51 2.23
N GLY A 221 2.26 -12.30 3.28
CA GLY A 221 1.73 -11.00 3.69
C GLY A 221 0.33 -10.69 3.19
N TYR A 222 -0.31 -11.58 2.41
CA TYR A 222 -1.71 -11.41 2.02
C TYR A 222 -2.63 -11.45 3.24
N GLY A 223 -3.65 -10.60 3.32
CA GLY A 223 -4.50 -10.49 4.50
C GLY A 223 -3.89 -9.74 5.68
N HIS A 224 -2.64 -9.27 5.58
CA HIS A 224 -1.93 -8.57 6.65
C HIS A 224 -1.46 -7.19 6.22
N TYR A 225 -1.34 -6.28 7.19
CA TYR A 225 -0.76 -4.96 6.96
C TYR A 225 0.68 -5.12 6.48
N THR A 226 1.02 -4.50 5.36
CA THR A 226 2.42 -4.35 4.98
C THR A 226 3.08 -3.42 5.99
N ARG A 227 4.20 -3.85 6.57
CA ARG A 227 5.04 -2.98 7.39
C ARG A 227 5.88 -2.10 6.47
N TYR A 228 5.22 -1.21 5.73
CA TYR A 228 5.92 -0.16 4.99
C TYR A 228 6.68 0.70 6.03
N ARG A 229 7.92 1.10 5.73
CA ARG A 229 8.78 1.85 6.66
C ARG A 229 9.37 3.06 5.94
N PRO A 230 8.64 4.16 5.78
CA PRO A 230 9.22 5.31 5.12
C PRO A 230 10.27 6.02 6.00
N GLY A 231 11.52 5.55 6.06
CA GLY A 231 12.52 6.11 7.00
C GLY A 231 12.58 5.39 8.36
N GLY A 232 12.39 4.07 8.38
CA GLY A 232 12.85 3.22 9.48
C GLY A 232 11.90 2.98 10.68
N ARG A 233 10.66 3.50 10.72
CA ARG A 233 9.64 3.11 11.71
C ARG A 233 8.37 2.56 11.04
N THR A 234 7.60 1.75 11.78
CA THR A 234 6.52 0.87 11.26
C THR A 234 5.22 1.60 10.82
N PHE A 235 5.03 1.79 9.53
CA PHE A 235 3.71 2.13 8.95
C PHE A 235 2.83 0.88 8.97
N ARG A 236 1.58 1.00 9.43
CA ARG A 236 0.55 -0.04 9.24
C ARG A 236 -0.37 0.41 8.11
N GLN A 237 -0.19 -0.10 6.90
CA GLN A 237 -1.09 0.17 5.78
C GLN A 237 -1.80 -1.10 5.33
N HIS A 238 -3.06 -0.92 4.91
CA HIS A 238 -4.16 -1.89 4.96
C HIS A 238 -3.80 -3.30 4.50
N ALA A 239 -4.52 -4.28 5.05
CA ALA A 239 -4.38 -5.67 4.68
C ALA A 239 -4.53 -5.86 3.15
N TYR A 240 -3.58 -6.55 2.52
CA TYR A 240 -3.83 -7.16 1.22
C TYR A 240 -5.14 -7.97 1.30
N PRO A 241 -5.94 -8.08 0.22
CA PRO A 241 -7.15 -8.88 0.24
C PRO A 241 -6.85 -10.29 0.75
N ARG A 242 -7.74 -10.84 1.59
CA ARG A 242 -7.67 -12.26 1.96
C ARG A 242 -7.88 -13.08 0.70
N MET A 243 -7.09 -14.13 0.55
CA MET A 243 -7.30 -15.11 -0.53
C MET A 243 -8.58 -15.89 -0.23
N GLU A 244 -9.58 -15.72 -1.08
CA GLU A 244 -10.77 -16.57 -1.12
C GLU A 244 -10.64 -17.56 -2.29
N THR A 245 -11.37 -18.67 -2.26
CA THR A 245 -11.30 -19.71 -3.31
C THR A 245 -11.66 -19.21 -4.71
N GLU A 246 -12.27 -18.03 -4.83
CA GLU A 246 -12.66 -17.40 -6.10
C GLU A 246 -11.58 -16.47 -6.68
N THR A 247 -10.42 -16.35 -6.02
CA THR A 247 -9.33 -15.43 -6.41
C THR A 247 -8.22 -16.07 -7.25
N LEU A 248 -8.29 -17.39 -7.45
CA LEU A 248 -7.39 -18.17 -8.31
C LEU A 248 -8.06 -18.47 -9.64
#